data_AF-A0A8T4AZC6-F1
#
_entry.id   AF-A0A8T4AZC6-F1
#
_cell.length_a   1.000
_cell.length_b   1.000
_cell.length_c   1.000
_cell.angle_alpha   90.00
_cell.angle_beta   90.00
_cell.angle_gamma   90.00
#
_symmetry.space_group_name_H-M   'P 1'
#
loop_
_entity.id
_entity.type
_entity.pdbx_description
1 polymer ?
#
loop_
_entity_poly.entity_id
_entity_poly.type
_entity_poly.pdbx_seq_one_letter_code
_entity_poly.pdbx_strand_id
1 'polypeptide(L)'
;MPRAVMAFSGGMDSTGLLMRLLADGYTVDCISYEYGQKHSIELERASKNIEYLAGSGIEVSHRIIDLSSAMGAFESSLLKGGDEIPEGHYEEEQMKSTVVPNRNAIFASIVYGYALSISTREHCDVEIALGVHSGDHEIYPDCRPEFYTSLGHAFATGNWGSERVSFTLPYIDADKALILKDARNAIEVLGLDFTTVFANTSTSYNPDKDGRSSGTSGADIERILAFHSIGERDPVEYQDTWNTVLENALRVEKKHKDMQYKERLTEEQYYVTRQSGTERAFTGIYWDEKRTGDYFCICCGHLLFNSDMKFDSGCGWPSFHTEHPDAGIRHIDDYTHGMHRTEVQCEKCDAHLGHIFNDGPRQFGGQRYCINSASLQFEELEE
;
A
#
# COMPACT_ATOMS: atom_id res chain seq x y z
N MET A 1 3.78 -11.21 -31.96
CA MET A 1 4.06 -10.63 -30.63
C MET A 1 2.72 -10.20 -30.06
N PRO A 2 2.45 -10.45 -28.77
CA PRO A 2 1.24 -9.96 -28.14
C PRO A 2 1.19 -8.43 -28.20
N ARG A 3 -0.01 -7.86 -28.32
CA ARG A 3 -0.22 -6.43 -28.60
C ARG A 3 -0.95 -5.79 -27.44
N ALA A 4 -0.38 -4.74 -26.86
CA ALA A 4 -1.02 -4.02 -25.77
C ALA A 4 -1.16 -2.53 -26.09
N VAL A 5 -2.22 -1.95 -25.56
CA VAL A 5 -2.39 -0.50 -25.43
C VAL A 5 -2.58 -0.20 -23.95
N MET A 6 -1.90 0.82 -23.44
CA MET A 6 -2.03 1.19 -22.04
C MET A 6 -2.19 2.70 -21.84
N ALA A 7 -2.90 3.05 -20.77
CA ALA A 7 -2.86 4.39 -20.23
C ALA A 7 -1.51 4.58 -19.50
N PHE A 8 -0.73 5.57 -19.93
CA PHE A 8 0.61 5.83 -19.42
C PHE A 8 0.66 7.24 -18.83
N SER A 9 0.76 7.35 -17.51
CA SER A 9 0.83 8.65 -16.82
C SER A 9 2.27 9.15 -16.63
N GLY A 10 3.26 8.26 -16.65
CA GLY A 10 4.62 8.59 -16.17
C GLY A 10 4.77 8.47 -14.65
N GLY A 11 3.74 7.98 -13.96
CA GLY A 11 3.82 7.58 -12.56
C GLY A 11 4.48 6.23 -12.34
N MET A 12 4.64 5.86 -11.07
CA MET A 12 5.26 4.60 -10.67
C MET A 12 4.56 3.39 -11.26
N ASP A 13 3.23 3.31 -11.11
CA ASP A 13 2.47 2.10 -11.45
C ASP A 13 2.37 1.90 -12.96
N SER A 14 2.09 2.98 -13.71
CA SER A 14 2.02 2.91 -15.17
C SER A 14 3.40 2.66 -15.79
N THR A 15 4.48 3.14 -15.17
CA THR A 15 5.84 2.80 -15.61
C THR A 15 6.17 1.35 -15.29
N GLY A 16 5.85 0.86 -14.09
CA GLY A 16 6.02 -0.55 -13.72
C GLY A 16 5.25 -1.49 -14.66
N LEU A 17 4.01 -1.14 -15.01
CA LEU A 17 3.20 -1.89 -15.97
C LEU A 17 3.83 -1.90 -17.37
N LEU A 18 4.36 -0.77 -17.83
CA LEU A 18 5.05 -0.72 -19.12
C LEU A 18 6.25 -1.67 -19.14
N MET A 19 7.09 -1.65 -18.10
CA MET A 19 8.23 -2.56 -18.01
C MET A 19 7.78 -4.01 -18.01
N ARG A 20 6.73 -4.34 -17.25
CA ARG A 20 6.16 -5.69 -17.19
C ARG A 20 5.71 -6.18 -18.57
N LEU A 21 4.92 -5.38 -19.29
CA LEU A 21 4.43 -5.73 -20.63
C LEU A 21 5.60 -5.94 -21.62
N LEU A 22 6.60 -5.08 -21.58
CA LEU A 22 7.79 -5.19 -22.43
C LEU A 22 8.58 -6.47 -22.12
N ALA A 23 8.77 -6.80 -20.84
CA ALA A 23 9.45 -8.02 -20.42
C ALA A 23 8.69 -9.29 -20.83
N ASP A 24 7.36 -9.24 -20.84
CA ASP A 24 6.49 -10.31 -21.34
C ASP A 24 6.44 -10.37 -22.89
N GLY A 25 7.18 -9.50 -23.59
CA GLY A 25 7.35 -9.52 -25.05
C GLY A 25 6.22 -8.82 -25.82
N TYR A 26 5.45 -7.95 -25.16
CA TYR A 26 4.40 -7.18 -25.83
C TYR A 26 4.97 -6.06 -26.70
N THR A 27 4.32 -5.80 -27.83
CA THR A 27 4.43 -4.53 -28.55
C THR A 27 3.41 -3.56 -27.96
N VAL A 28 3.89 -2.47 -27.35
CA VAL A 28 3.07 -1.58 -26.51
C VAL A 28 2.86 -0.22 -27.17
N ASP A 29 1.61 0.24 -27.19
CA ASP A 29 1.26 1.65 -27.43
C ASP A 29 0.82 2.33 -26.13
N CYS A 30 1.55 3.36 -25.73
CA CYS A 30 1.26 4.20 -24.59
C CYS A 30 0.41 5.41 -24.99
N ILE A 31 -0.69 5.63 -24.27
CA ILE A 31 -1.52 6.83 -24.37
C ILE A 31 -1.42 7.61 -23.06
N SER A 32 -0.97 8.86 -23.14
CA SER A 32 -1.03 9.80 -22.03
C SER A 32 -2.09 10.87 -22.27
N TYR A 33 -2.59 11.47 -21.20
CA TYR A 33 -3.64 12.48 -21.25
C TYR A 33 -3.15 13.81 -20.70
N GLU A 34 -3.27 14.87 -21.48
CA GLU A 34 -3.04 16.24 -21.03
C GLU A 34 -4.40 16.88 -20.71
N TYR A 35 -4.65 17.20 -19.44
CA TYR A 35 -5.96 17.76 -19.03
C TYR A 35 -5.90 18.78 -17.89
N GLY A 36 -4.71 19.22 -17.51
CA GLY A 36 -4.49 20.21 -16.44
C GLY A 36 -3.02 20.56 -16.29
N GLN A 37 -2.73 21.63 -15.53
CA GLN A 37 -1.36 22.15 -15.39
C GLN A 37 -0.41 21.19 -14.66
N LYS A 38 -0.90 20.43 -13.67
CA LYS A 38 -0.09 19.47 -12.90
C LYS A 38 0.41 18.28 -13.73
N HIS A 39 -0.30 17.92 -14.79
CA HIS A 39 0.05 16.82 -15.70
C HIS A 39 1.29 17.09 -16.55
N SER A 40 1.72 18.35 -16.66
CA SER A 40 2.88 18.72 -17.48
C SER A 40 4.18 18.02 -17.04
N ILE A 41 4.43 17.92 -15.73
CA ILE A 41 5.62 17.27 -15.17
C ILE A 41 5.56 15.76 -15.39
N GLU A 42 4.39 15.15 -15.14
CA GLU A 42 4.17 13.71 -15.35
C GLU A 42 4.41 13.31 -16.81
N LEU A 43 3.91 14.10 -17.76
CA LEU A 43 4.12 13.90 -19.20
C LEU A 43 5.59 14.06 -19.62
N GLU A 44 6.32 15.02 -19.03
CA GLU A 44 7.76 15.16 -19.26
C GLU A 44 8.51 13.91 -18.78
N ARG A 45 8.17 13.40 -17.59
CA ARG A 45 8.78 12.19 -17.02
C ARG A 45 8.44 10.94 -17.83
N ALA A 46 7.18 10.79 -18.24
CA ALA A 46 6.74 9.76 -19.18
C ALA A 46 7.61 9.78 -20.45
N SER A 47 7.80 10.95 -21.04
CA SER A 47 8.58 11.12 -22.28
C SER A 47 10.05 10.73 -22.08
N LYS A 48 10.68 11.11 -20.96
CA LYS A 48 12.06 10.71 -20.63
C LYS A 48 12.23 9.18 -20.54
N ASN A 49 11.23 8.48 -20.02
CA ASN A 49 11.25 7.02 -19.98
C ASN A 49 11.14 6.40 -21.39
N ILE A 50 10.31 6.96 -22.27
CA ILE A 50 10.24 6.53 -23.67
C ILE A 50 11.56 6.76 -24.39
N GLU A 51 12.21 7.92 -24.18
CA GLU A 51 13.54 8.21 -24.74
C GLU A 51 14.61 7.25 -24.23
N TYR A 52 14.59 6.93 -22.93
CA TYR A 52 15.52 5.97 -22.33
C TYR A 52 15.35 4.56 -22.90
N LEU A 53 14.11 4.10 -23.08
CA LEU A 53 13.79 2.82 -23.72
C LEU A 53 14.30 2.79 -25.18
N ALA A 54 14.04 3.86 -25.95
CA ALA A 54 14.51 3.97 -27.32
C ALA A 54 16.04 3.96 -27.41
N GLY A 55 16.73 4.66 -26.51
CA GLY A 55 18.20 4.62 -26.40
C GLY A 55 18.76 3.23 -26.04
N SER A 56 17.94 2.38 -25.44
CA SER A 56 18.25 0.98 -25.11
C SER A 56 17.80 -0.01 -26.18
N GLY A 57 17.29 0.48 -27.33
CA GLY A 57 16.84 -0.35 -28.45
C GLY A 57 15.42 -0.91 -28.31
N ILE A 58 14.63 -0.40 -27.36
CA ILE A 58 13.23 -0.80 -27.14
C ILE A 58 12.32 0.30 -27.68
N GLU A 59 11.63 0.04 -28.78
CA GLU A 59 10.69 1.00 -29.38
C GLU A 59 9.31 0.87 -28.73
N VAL A 60 8.80 2.00 -28.23
CA VAL A 60 7.45 2.13 -27.66
C VAL A 60 6.74 3.29 -28.32
N SER A 61 5.53 3.06 -28.83
CA SER A 61 4.72 4.16 -29.37
C SER A 61 4.14 4.96 -28.21
N HIS A 62 4.29 6.28 -28.23
CA HIS A 62 3.75 7.16 -27.20
C HIS A 62 2.96 8.30 -27.83
N ARG A 63 1.71 8.47 -27.41
CA ARG A 63 0.82 9.53 -27.86
C ARG A 63 0.27 10.30 -26.68
N ILE A 64 0.29 11.63 -26.78
CA ILE A 64 -0.31 12.52 -25.79
C ILE A 64 -1.63 13.04 -26.39
N ILE A 65 -2.73 12.85 -25.67
CA ILE A 65 -4.07 13.29 -26.07
C ILE A 65 -4.46 14.48 -25.21
N ASP A 66 -4.65 15.63 -25.83
CA ASP A 66 -5.17 16.83 -25.18
C ASP A 66 -6.68 16.69 -24.92
N LEU A 67 -7.04 16.66 -23.65
CA LEU A 67 -8.40 16.63 -23.13
C LEU A 67 -8.72 17.90 -22.32
N SER A 68 -7.85 18.91 -22.30
CA SER A 68 -7.99 20.13 -21.50
C SER A 68 -9.35 20.81 -21.71
N SER A 69 -9.82 20.89 -22.96
CA SER A 69 -11.11 21.49 -23.28
C SER A 69 -12.30 20.69 -22.73
N ALA A 70 -12.27 19.36 -22.83
CA ALA A 70 -13.36 18.51 -22.35
C ALA A 70 -13.37 18.46 -20.83
N MET A 71 -12.19 18.35 -20.22
CA MET A 71 -12.03 18.22 -18.78
C MET A 71 -12.27 19.55 -18.06
N GLY A 72 -12.00 20.69 -18.71
CA GLY A 72 -12.34 22.02 -18.19
C GLY A 72 -13.84 22.28 -18.03
N ALA A 73 -14.70 21.43 -18.57
CA ALA A 73 -16.16 21.50 -18.35
C ALA A 73 -16.60 20.89 -17.01
N PHE A 74 -15.73 20.14 -16.33
CA PHE A 74 -16.05 19.50 -15.05
C PHE A 74 -15.63 20.38 -13.86
N GLU A 75 -16.44 20.39 -12.80
CA GLU A 75 -16.10 21.08 -11.56
C GLU A 75 -15.17 20.19 -10.71
N SER A 76 -13.89 20.58 -10.56
CA SER A 76 -12.99 20.00 -9.55
C SER A 76 -11.95 21.01 -9.06
N SER A 77 -11.47 20.83 -7.82
CA SER A 77 -10.43 21.67 -7.18
C SER A 77 -9.07 21.58 -7.87
N LEU A 78 -8.72 20.39 -8.41
CA LEU A 78 -7.47 20.16 -9.17
C LEU A 78 -7.39 20.98 -10.45
N LEU A 79 -8.53 21.28 -11.09
CA LEU A 79 -8.59 22.06 -12.32
C LEU A 79 -8.58 23.56 -12.07
N LYS A 80 -9.03 24.01 -10.89
CA LYS A 80 -9.20 25.44 -10.57
C LYS A 80 -7.98 26.09 -9.91
N GLY A 81 -6.97 25.32 -9.48
CA GLY A 81 -5.71 25.83 -8.94
C GLY A 81 -5.89 26.80 -7.77
N GLY A 82 -5.88 26.31 -6.53
CA GLY A 82 -5.98 27.20 -5.38
C GLY A 82 -6.26 26.60 -4.01
N ASP A 83 -6.66 25.33 -3.92
CA ASP A 83 -6.92 24.68 -2.63
C ASP A 83 -5.68 23.93 -2.12
N GLU A 84 -5.39 24.02 -0.81
CA GLU A 84 -4.32 23.28 -0.14
C GLU A 84 -4.55 21.77 -0.35
N ILE A 85 -3.51 21.09 -0.86
CA ILE A 85 -3.55 19.63 -1.03
C ILE A 85 -3.41 19.01 0.36
N PRO A 86 -4.29 18.08 0.77
CA PRO A 86 -4.19 17.45 2.08
C PRO A 86 -2.83 16.76 2.24
N GLU A 87 -2.16 17.02 3.36
CA GLU A 87 -1.01 16.26 3.84
C GLU A 87 -1.51 15.16 4.76
N GLY A 88 -1.04 13.92 4.61
CA GLY A 88 -1.56 12.80 5.40
C GLY A 88 -1.44 11.45 4.70
N HIS A 89 -2.08 10.43 5.27
CA HIS A 89 -2.15 9.11 4.65
C HIS A 89 -3.14 9.12 3.46
N TYR A 90 -2.87 8.32 2.43
CA TYR A 90 -3.64 8.35 1.18
C TYR A 90 -5.11 7.93 1.39
N GLU A 91 -5.38 7.09 2.39
CA GLU A 91 -6.72 6.60 2.75
C GLU A 91 -7.60 7.63 3.49
N GLU A 92 -7.08 8.81 3.85
CA GLU A 92 -7.84 9.82 4.59
C GLU A 92 -8.95 10.48 3.74
N GLU A 93 -10.15 10.68 4.32
CA GLU A 93 -11.34 11.20 3.61
C GLU A 93 -11.13 12.55 2.90
N GLN A 94 -10.14 13.35 3.32
CA GLN A 94 -9.80 14.64 2.71
C GLN A 94 -9.32 14.52 1.25
N MET A 95 -8.83 13.33 0.84
CA MET A 95 -8.38 13.06 -0.53
C MET A 95 -9.50 13.10 -1.57
N LYS A 96 -10.77 12.92 -1.14
CA LYS A 96 -11.98 13.01 -2.00
C LYS A 96 -12.17 14.39 -2.65
N SER A 97 -11.51 15.44 -2.13
CA SER A 97 -11.60 16.80 -2.67
C SER A 97 -10.92 16.97 -4.03
N THR A 98 -10.00 16.07 -4.41
CA THR A 98 -9.20 16.14 -5.65
C THR A 98 -9.80 15.37 -6.82
N VAL A 99 -11.00 14.81 -6.68
CA VAL A 99 -11.55 13.87 -7.65
C VAL A 99 -12.18 14.59 -8.84
N VAL A 100 -11.79 14.20 -10.05
CA VAL A 100 -12.51 14.56 -11.28
C VAL A 100 -13.54 13.46 -11.56
N PRO A 101 -14.85 13.75 -11.51
CA PRO A 101 -15.87 12.74 -11.73
C PRO A 101 -15.70 12.02 -13.07
N ASN A 102 -15.83 10.69 -13.06
CA ASN A 102 -15.90 9.85 -14.26
C ASN A 102 -14.64 9.89 -15.16
N ARG A 103 -13.50 10.34 -14.63
CA ARG A 103 -12.25 10.47 -15.38
C ARG A 103 -11.77 9.13 -15.96
N ASN A 104 -11.74 8.07 -15.16
CA ASN A 104 -11.20 6.79 -15.63
C ASN A 104 -12.08 6.15 -16.72
N ALA A 105 -13.40 6.40 -16.70
CA ALA A 105 -14.29 5.97 -17.78
C ALA A 105 -13.96 6.68 -19.10
N ILE A 106 -13.68 7.98 -19.06
CA ILE A 106 -13.29 8.76 -20.25
C ILE A 106 -11.97 8.24 -20.82
N PHE A 107 -10.98 8.05 -19.95
CA PHE A 107 -9.67 7.53 -20.37
C PHE A 107 -9.80 6.12 -20.95
N ALA A 108 -10.48 5.22 -20.26
CA ALA A 108 -10.73 3.86 -20.74
C ALA A 108 -11.48 3.84 -22.07
N SER A 109 -12.44 4.76 -22.29
CA SER A 109 -13.15 4.88 -23.57
C SER A 109 -12.21 5.26 -24.72
N ILE A 110 -11.25 6.16 -24.47
CA ILE A 110 -10.27 6.57 -25.46
C ILE A 110 -9.27 5.45 -25.75
N VAL A 111 -8.73 4.78 -24.70
CA VAL A 111 -7.84 3.64 -24.88
C VAL A 111 -8.54 2.54 -25.67
N TYR A 112 -9.81 2.27 -25.36
CA TYR A 112 -10.61 1.27 -26.04
C TYR A 112 -10.83 1.56 -27.53
N GLY A 113 -11.22 2.80 -27.87
CA GLY A 113 -11.36 3.21 -29.27
C GLY A 113 -10.05 3.12 -30.05
N TYR A 114 -8.93 3.43 -29.40
CA TYR A 114 -7.60 3.29 -30.00
C TYR A 114 -7.19 1.82 -30.18
N ALA A 115 -7.45 0.96 -29.18
CA ALA A 115 -7.22 -0.48 -29.27
C ALA A 115 -8.04 -1.14 -30.40
N LEU A 116 -9.31 -0.76 -30.57
CA LEU A 116 -10.13 -1.19 -31.71
C LEU A 116 -9.54 -0.76 -33.05
N SER A 117 -9.01 0.46 -33.12
CA SER A 117 -8.38 0.99 -34.33
C SER A 117 -7.10 0.20 -34.69
N ILE A 118 -6.29 -0.15 -33.69
CA ILE A 118 -5.12 -1.04 -33.86
C ILE A 118 -5.56 -2.42 -34.31
N SER A 119 -6.49 -3.05 -33.59
CA SER A 119 -7.00 -4.39 -33.92
C SER A 119 -7.55 -4.47 -35.35
N THR A 120 -8.27 -3.43 -35.78
CA THR A 120 -8.80 -3.34 -37.15
C THR A 120 -7.69 -3.17 -38.18
N ARG A 121 -6.73 -2.28 -37.94
CA ARG A 121 -5.64 -1.95 -38.89
C ARG A 121 -4.61 -3.07 -39.02
N GLU A 122 -4.28 -3.73 -37.92
CA GLU A 122 -3.22 -4.74 -37.81
C GLU A 122 -3.77 -6.17 -37.85
N HIS A 123 -5.09 -6.34 -37.82
CA HIS A 123 -5.79 -7.64 -37.84
C HIS A 123 -5.33 -8.60 -36.73
N CYS A 124 -5.17 -8.07 -35.51
CA CYS A 124 -4.72 -8.81 -34.35
C CYS A 124 -5.62 -8.58 -33.12
N ASP A 125 -5.46 -9.43 -32.12
CA ASP A 125 -6.05 -9.22 -30.80
C ASP A 125 -5.20 -8.20 -30.02
N VAL A 126 -5.87 -7.33 -29.26
CA VAL A 126 -5.24 -6.23 -28.53
C VAL A 126 -5.71 -6.22 -27.08
N GLU A 127 -4.76 -6.26 -26.16
CA GLU A 127 -5.05 -6.13 -24.73
C GLU A 127 -4.95 -4.67 -24.28
N ILE A 128 -5.93 -4.22 -23.51
CA ILE A 128 -5.91 -2.94 -22.83
C ILE A 128 -5.39 -3.16 -21.42
N ALA A 129 -4.17 -2.72 -21.17
CA ALA A 129 -3.54 -2.86 -19.87
C ALA A 129 -3.71 -1.57 -19.05
N LEU A 130 -4.21 -1.70 -17.82
CA LEU A 130 -4.38 -0.58 -16.89
C LEU A 130 -3.67 -0.88 -15.57
N GLY A 131 -2.94 0.11 -15.04
CA GLY A 131 -2.15 0.00 -13.80
C GLY A 131 -2.95 0.21 -12.53
N VAL A 132 -4.19 -0.29 -12.49
CA VAL A 132 -5.10 -0.15 -11.35
C VAL A 132 -4.72 -1.15 -10.26
N HIS A 133 -4.78 -0.73 -9.00
CA HIS A 133 -4.32 -1.55 -7.88
C HIS A 133 -5.19 -1.50 -6.62
N SER A 134 -4.87 -2.32 -5.62
CA SER A 134 -5.72 -2.56 -4.44
C SER A 134 -6.02 -1.28 -3.65
N GLY A 135 -5.00 -0.44 -3.42
CA GLY A 135 -5.15 0.87 -2.78
C GLY A 135 -6.13 1.84 -3.48
N ASP A 136 -6.33 1.70 -4.80
CA ASP A 136 -7.30 2.55 -5.51
C ASP A 136 -8.76 2.17 -5.17
N HIS A 137 -9.05 0.93 -4.82
CA HIS A 137 -10.42 0.42 -4.62
C HIS A 137 -11.13 1.02 -3.41
N GLU A 138 -10.36 1.32 -2.37
CA GLU A 138 -10.86 1.86 -1.10
C GLU A 138 -11.39 3.28 -1.29
N ILE A 139 -10.82 4.01 -2.25
CA ILE A 139 -11.10 5.43 -2.48
C ILE A 139 -11.97 5.64 -3.72
N TYR A 140 -11.73 4.89 -4.81
CA TYR A 140 -12.29 5.16 -6.13
C TYR A 140 -13.20 4.04 -6.64
N PRO A 141 -14.52 4.29 -6.76
CA PRO A 141 -15.45 3.32 -7.35
C PRO A 141 -15.11 2.96 -8.80
N ASP A 142 -14.51 3.87 -9.56
CA ASP A 142 -14.11 3.71 -10.97
C ASP A 142 -12.73 3.04 -11.16
N CYS A 143 -12.16 2.50 -10.08
CA CYS A 143 -11.00 1.61 -10.12
C CYS A 143 -11.37 0.15 -9.82
N ARG A 144 -12.62 -0.16 -9.47
CA ARG A 144 -12.99 -1.50 -9.02
C ARG A 144 -13.14 -2.51 -10.18
N PRO A 145 -12.89 -3.81 -9.95
CA PRO A 145 -13.06 -4.84 -10.98
C PRO A 145 -14.46 -4.88 -11.60
N GLU A 146 -15.51 -4.66 -10.80
CA GLU A 146 -16.89 -4.66 -11.26
C GLU A 146 -17.19 -3.49 -12.21
N PHE A 147 -16.51 -2.36 -11.99
CA PHE A 147 -16.60 -1.20 -12.88
C PHE A 147 -16.01 -1.53 -14.25
N TYR A 148 -14.79 -2.08 -14.32
CA TYR A 148 -14.18 -2.46 -15.60
C TYR A 148 -14.92 -3.60 -16.30
N THR A 149 -15.50 -4.53 -15.54
CA THR A 149 -16.37 -5.58 -16.11
C THR A 149 -17.60 -4.97 -16.77
N SER A 150 -18.27 -4.05 -16.07
CA SER A 150 -19.46 -3.35 -16.60
C SER A 150 -19.12 -2.48 -17.80
N LEU A 151 -17.98 -1.78 -17.75
CA LEU A 151 -17.49 -0.94 -18.82
C LEU A 151 -17.11 -1.75 -20.07
N GLY A 152 -16.41 -2.88 -19.88
CA GLY A 152 -16.09 -3.82 -20.95
C GLY A 152 -17.34 -4.38 -21.62
N HIS A 153 -18.37 -4.74 -20.85
CA HIS A 153 -19.67 -5.16 -21.41
C HIS A 153 -20.33 -4.05 -22.23
N ALA A 154 -20.33 -2.80 -21.74
CA ALA A 154 -20.89 -1.66 -22.46
C ALA A 154 -20.14 -1.43 -23.79
N PHE A 155 -18.81 -1.47 -23.76
CA PHE A 155 -17.97 -1.33 -24.94
C PHE A 155 -18.17 -2.44 -25.97
N ALA A 156 -18.27 -3.69 -25.50
CA ALA A 156 -18.54 -4.84 -26.36
C ALA A 156 -19.93 -4.79 -27.03
N THR A 157 -20.92 -4.25 -26.33
CA THR A 157 -22.27 -4.07 -26.87
C THR A 157 -22.32 -2.96 -27.92
N GLY A 158 -21.52 -1.91 -27.75
CA GLY A 158 -21.58 -0.69 -28.56
C GLY A 158 -20.73 -0.68 -29.82
N ASN A 159 -19.84 -1.66 -30.02
CA ASN A 159 -18.84 -1.62 -31.08
C ASN A 159 -18.73 -2.95 -31.84
N TRP A 160 -18.30 -2.87 -33.10
CA TRP A 160 -17.94 -4.02 -33.91
C TRP A 160 -16.46 -4.37 -33.69
N GLY A 161 -16.10 -5.66 -33.69
CA GLY A 161 -14.72 -6.12 -33.52
C GLY A 161 -14.25 -6.18 -32.05
N SER A 162 -15.17 -5.97 -31.10
CA SER A 162 -14.90 -5.98 -29.67
C SER A 162 -14.42 -7.33 -29.14
N GLU A 163 -14.70 -8.43 -29.85
CA GLU A 163 -14.20 -9.77 -29.51
C GLU A 163 -12.67 -9.89 -29.57
N ARG A 164 -12.00 -8.93 -30.22
CA ARG A 164 -10.54 -8.85 -30.33
C ARG A 164 -9.89 -7.89 -29.35
N VAL A 165 -10.68 -7.29 -28.44
CA VAL A 165 -10.19 -6.32 -27.47
C VAL A 165 -10.61 -6.73 -26.06
N SER A 166 -9.65 -6.90 -25.16
CA SER A 166 -9.86 -7.29 -23.77
C SER A 166 -9.20 -6.31 -22.79
N PHE A 167 -9.62 -6.34 -21.52
CA PHE A 167 -8.94 -5.63 -20.43
C PHE A 167 -8.04 -6.58 -19.65
N THR A 168 -6.87 -6.09 -19.27
CA THR A 168 -5.90 -6.79 -18.42
C THR A 168 -5.52 -5.88 -17.26
N LEU A 169 -5.76 -6.32 -16.02
CA LEU A 169 -5.55 -5.57 -14.78
C LEU A 169 -4.55 -6.32 -13.87
N PRO A 170 -3.24 -6.33 -14.21
CA PRO A 170 -2.29 -7.23 -13.56
C PRO A 170 -2.00 -6.87 -12.10
N TYR A 171 -2.29 -5.64 -11.69
CA TYR A 171 -1.99 -5.13 -10.34
C TYR A 171 -3.23 -4.98 -9.46
N ILE A 172 -4.38 -5.50 -9.87
CA ILE A 172 -5.67 -5.27 -9.20
C ILE A 172 -5.66 -5.67 -7.72
N ASP A 173 -4.90 -6.71 -7.37
CA ASP A 173 -4.72 -7.20 -6.00
C ASP A 173 -3.32 -6.89 -5.43
N ALA A 174 -2.50 -6.12 -6.15
CA ALA A 174 -1.14 -5.79 -5.76
C ALA A 174 -1.08 -4.48 -4.98
N ASP A 175 -0.20 -4.42 -3.98
CA ASP A 175 0.20 -3.16 -3.34
C ASP A 175 1.37 -2.50 -4.11
N LYS A 176 1.74 -1.28 -3.70
CA LYS A 176 2.86 -0.55 -4.31
C LYS A 176 4.18 -1.31 -4.25
N ALA A 177 4.42 -2.07 -3.17
CA ALA A 177 5.64 -2.83 -2.98
C ALA A 177 5.73 -4.01 -3.97
N LEU A 178 4.62 -4.71 -4.21
CA LEU A 178 4.50 -5.76 -5.21
C LEU A 178 4.69 -5.22 -6.62
N ILE A 179 4.10 -4.07 -6.95
CA ILE A 179 4.31 -3.38 -8.24
C ILE A 179 5.80 -3.08 -8.46
N LEU A 180 6.48 -2.53 -7.45
CA LEU A 180 7.93 -2.25 -7.56
C LEU A 180 8.77 -3.52 -7.69
N LYS A 181 8.43 -4.59 -6.98
CA LYS A 181 9.13 -5.89 -7.11
C LYS A 181 8.94 -6.49 -8.51
N ASP A 182 7.73 -6.44 -9.05
CA ASP A 182 7.45 -6.91 -10.40
C ASP A 182 8.19 -6.08 -11.45
N ALA A 183 8.13 -4.76 -11.33
CA ALA A 183 8.86 -3.85 -12.20
C ALA A 183 10.37 -4.08 -12.14
N ARG A 184 10.94 -4.35 -10.96
CA ARG A 184 12.36 -4.68 -10.81
C ARG A 184 12.74 -5.92 -11.61
N ASN A 185 11.97 -6.99 -11.48
CA ASN A 185 12.19 -8.23 -12.23
C ASN A 185 12.08 -7.98 -13.75
N ALA A 186 11.08 -7.20 -14.16
CA ALA A 186 10.89 -6.84 -15.57
C ALA A 186 12.05 -6.02 -16.13
N ILE A 187 12.52 -5.02 -15.38
CA ILE A 187 13.67 -4.18 -15.75
C ILE A 187 14.95 -5.03 -15.86
N GLU A 188 15.16 -5.99 -14.96
CA GLU A 188 16.29 -6.93 -15.04
C GLU A 188 16.23 -7.79 -16.32
N VAL A 189 15.05 -8.33 -16.65
CA VAL A 189 14.84 -9.10 -17.90
C VAL A 189 15.14 -8.26 -19.14
N LEU A 190 14.78 -6.97 -19.11
CA LEU A 190 15.02 -6.03 -20.22
C LEU A 190 16.48 -5.53 -20.27
N GLY A 191 17.30 -5.81 -19.27
CA GLY A 191 18.67 -5.31 -19.18
C GLY A 191 18.75 -3.79 -18.97
N LEU A 192 17.74 -3.20 -18.33
CA LEU A 192 17.65 -1.76 -18.07
C LEU A 192 18.16 -1.40 -16.67
N ASP A 193 18.42 -0.12 -16.44
CA ASP A 193 18.82 0.41 -15.13
C ASP A 193 17.59 0.83 -14.31
N PHE A 194 17.33 0.13 -13.21
CA PHE A 194 16.19 0.37 -12.33
C PHE A 194 16.13 1.81 -11.81
N THR A 195 17.28 2.35 -11.40
CA THR A 195 17.40 3.71 -10.86
C THR A 195 17.00 4.74 -11.91
N THR A 196 17.48 4.61 -13.14
CA THR A 196 17.17 5.51 -14.25
C THR A 196 15.68 5.47 -14.61
N VAL A 197 15.08 4.28 -14.72
CA VAL A 197 13.65 4.12 -15.03
C VAL A 197 12.78 4.83 -14.00
N PHE A 198 13.05 4.63 -12.71
CA PHE A 198 12.23 5.22 -11.65
C PHE A 198 12.59 6.67 -11.32
N ALA A 199 13.81 7.15 -11.62
CA ALA A 199 14.16 8.59 -11.58
C ALA A 199 13.36 9.41 -12.61
N ASN A 200 12.94 8.76 -13.70
CA ASN A 200 12.10 9.32 -14.74
C ASN A 200 10.60 9.13 -14.46
N THR A 201 10.18 9.09 -13.19
CA THR A 201 8.76 9.03 -12.81
C THR A 201 8.36 10.21 -11.94
N SER A 202 7.06 10.50 -11.89
CA SER A 202 6.48 11.50 -10.99
C SER A 202 5.24 10.93 -10.29
N THR A 203 5.12 11.12 -8.98
CA THR A 203 3.99 10.60 -8.18
C THR A 203 3.43 11.65 -7.23
N SER A 204 4.27 12.61 -6.81
CA SER A 204 3.89 13.75 -5.97
C SER A 204 2.72 14.55 -6.55
N TYR A 205 1.70 14.82 -5.72
CA TYR A 205 0.59 15.72 -6.08
C TYR A 205 0.88 17.20 -5.82
N ASN A 206 1.95 17.49 -5.05
CA ASN A 206 2.40 18.82 -4.65
C ASN A 206 3.91 19.04 -4.92
N PRO A 207 4.42 18.77 -6.14
CA PRO A 207 5.83 19.02 -6.44
C PRO A 207 6.15 20.52 -6.37
N ASP A 208 7.42 20.86 -6.12
CA ASP A 208 7.87 22.25 -6.24
C ASP A 208 7.97 22.69 -7.70
N LYS A 209 8.34 23.96 -7.92
CA LYS A 209 8.51 24.56 -9.25
C LYS A 209 9.55 23.85 -10.12
N ASP A 210 10.47 23.11 -9.51
CA ASP A 210 11.55 22.37 -10.18
C ASP A 210 11.15 20.89 -10.39
N GLY A 211 9.92 20.53 -10.00
CA GLY A 211 9.36 19.19 -10.13
C GLY A 211 9.80 18.21 -9.05
N ARG A 212 10.38 18.69 -7.94
CA ARG A 212 10.84 17.85 -6.84
C ARG A 212 9.67 17.50 -5.92
N SER A 213 9.58 16.23 -5.55
CA SER A 213 8.51 15.69 -4.72
C SER A 213 8.58 16.27 -3.31
N SER A 214 7.43 16.59 -2.71
CA SER A 214 7.41 17.17 -1.35
C SER A 214 7.86 16.18 -0.29
N GLY A 215 7.51 14.89 -0.48
CA GLY A 215 7.72 13.87 0.54
C GLY A 215 6.64 13.86 1.63
N THR A 216 5.57 14.66 1.47
CA THR A 216 4.51 14.82 2.47
C THR A 216 3.11 14.51 1.96
N SER A 217 2.89 14.47 0.64
CA SER A 217 1.58 14.07 0.10
C SER A 217 1.35 12.56 0.28
N GLY A 218 0.10 12.11 0.39
CA GLY A 218 -0.21 10.68 0.55
C GLY A 218 0.44 9.79 -0.52
N ALA A 219 0.48 10.26 -1.76
CA ALA A 219 1.15 9.57 -2.87
C ALA A 219 2.68 9.49 -2.69
N ASP A 220 3.31 10.52 -2.11
CA ASP A 220 4.73 10.47 -1.75
C ASP A 220 4.99 9.47 -0.63
N ILE A 221 4.16 9.48 0.42
CA ILE A 221 4.30 8.60 1.58
C ILE A 221 4.22 7.13 1.14
N GLU A 222 3.21 6.75 0.36
CA GLU A 222 3.07 5.40 -0.18
C GLU A 222 4.29 4.97 -1.00
N ARG A 223 4.76 5.85 -1.89
CA ARG A 223 5.91 5.58 -2.74
C ARG A 223 7.18 5.39 -1.91
N ILE A 224 7.45 6.28 -0.96
CA ILE A 224 8.62 6.20 -0.06
C ILE A 224 8.61 4.87 0.71
N LEU A 225 7.46 4.50 1.28
CA LEU A 225 7.29 3.25 2.02
C LEU A 225 7.47 2.03 1.12
N ALA A 226 6.97 2.08 -0.12
CA ALA A 226 7.14 1.02 -1.10
C ALA A 226 8.62 0.78 -1.44
N PHE A 227 9.38 1.84 -1.77
CA PHE A 227 10.83 1.73 -2.01
C PHE A 227 11.57 1.22 -0.78
N HIS A 228 11.26 1.76 0.41
CA HIS A 228 11.87 1.31 1.65
C HIS A 228 11.62 -0.18 1.93
N SER A 229 10.39 -0.66 1.68
CA SER A 229 10.00 -2.06 1.91
C SER A 229 10.75 -3.07 1.04
N ILE A 230 11.29 -2.64 -0.11
CA ILE A 230 12.12 -3.46 -0.99
C ILE A 230 13.62 -3.26 -0.76
N GLY A 231 13.99 -2.51 0.28
CA GLY A 231 15.38 -2.22 0.64
C GLY A 231 16.06 -1.20 -0.28
N GLU A 232 15.30 -0.44 -1.06
CA GLU A 232 15.83 0.55 -2.01
C GLU A 232 15.59 1.98 -1.53
N ARG A 233 16.46 2.88 -1.99
CA ARG A 233 16.21 4.32 -1.92
C ARG A 233 15.44 4.73 -3.16
N ASP A 234 14.38 5.51 -2.98
CA ASP A 234 13.67 6.09 -4.12
C ASP A 234 14.58 7.04 -4.91
N PRO A 235 14.74 6.83 -6.23
CA PRO A 235 15.64 7.63 -7.06
C PRO A 235 15.08 9.00 -7.47
N VAL A 236 13.82 9.33 -7.17
CA VAL A 236 13.29 10.68 -7.44
C VAL A 236 13.95 11.72 -6.54
N GLU A 237 13.91 12.97 -7.01
CA GLU A 237 14.39 14.09 -6.22
C GLU A 237 13.27 14.59 -5.29
N TYR A 238 13.60 14.70 -4.00
CA TYR A 238 12.74 15.27 -2.98
C TYR A 238 13.20 16.68 -2.60
N GLN A 239 12.28 17.47 -2.06
CA GLN A 239 12.59 18.80 -1.52
C GLN A 239 13.49 18.71 -0.27
N ASP A 240 13.39 17.62 0.48
CA ASP A 240 14.21 17.28 1.64
C ASP A 240 15.10 16.05 1.40
N THR A 241 15.97 15.72 2.37
CA THR A 241 16.81 14.52 2.27
C THR A 241 15.99 13.23 2.37
N TRP A 242 16.48 12.15 1.75
CA TRP A 242 15.86 10.82 1.84
C TRP A 242 15.56 10.39 3.29
N ASN A 243 16.49 10.62 4.22
CA ASN A 243 16.31 10.25 5.61
C ASN A 243 15.15 11.02 6.26
N THR A 244 15.03 12.32 5.96
CA THR A 244 13.96 13.18 6.47
C THR A 244 12.58 12.73 5.96
N VAL A 245 12.46 12.51 4.65
CA VAL A 245 11.17 12.10 4.06
C VAL A 245 10.78 10.68 4.45
N LEU A 246 11.76 9.78 4.60
CA LEU A 246 11.53 8.41 5.08
C LEU A 246 11.09 8.40 6.55
N GLU A 247 11.74 9.16 7.42
CA GLU A 247 11.32 9.29 8.83
C GLU A 247 9.90 9.83 8.93
N ASN A 248 9.56 10.84 8.12
CA ASN A 248 8.19 11.36 8.04
C ASN A 248 7.20 10.28 7.58
N ALA A 249 7.51 9.56 6.50
CA ALA A 249 6.66 8.51 5.95
C ALA A 249 6.38 7.39 6.97
N LEU A 250 7.42 6.89 7.64
CA LEU A 250 7.29 5.88 8.69
C LEU A 250 6.44 6.39 9.88
N ARG A 251 6.60 7.66 10.25
CA ARG A 251 5.81 8.28 11.31
C ARG A 251 4.33 8.42 10.93
N VAL A 252 4.04 8.85 9.70
CA VAL A 252 2.66 8.98 9.18
C VAL A 252 1.98 7.61 9.13
N GLU A 253 2.66 6.61 8.57
CA GLU A 253 2.19 5.21 8.53
C GLU A 253 1.88 4.66 9.93
N LYS A 254 2.78 4.88 10.89
CA LYS A 254 2.58 4.45 12.27
C LYS A 254 1.35 5.13 12.90
N LYS A 255 1.19 6.44 12.69
CA LYS A 255 0.04 7.20 13.20
C LYS A 255 -1.27 6.71 12.59
N HIS A 256 -1.29 6.40 11.29
CA HIS A 256 -2.47 5.85 10.61
C HIS A 256 -2.87 4.50 11.22
N LYS A 257 -1.92 3.58 11.38
CA LYS A 257 -2.15 2.29 12.05
C LYS A 257 -2.67 2.45 13.49
N ASP A 258 -2.13 3.41 14.24
CA ASP A 258 -2.61 3.71 15.60
C ASP A 258 -4.07 4.21 15.61
N MET A 259 -4.47 5.01 14.62
CA MET A 259 -5.87 5.45 14.48
C MET A 259 -6.80 4.27 14.18
N GLN A 260 -6.41 3.36 13.28
CA GLN A 260 -7.18 2.14 13.01
C GLN A 260 -7.35 1.28 14.28
N TYR A 261 -6.31 1.14 15.10
CA TYR A 261 -6.43 0.45 16.39
C TYR A 261 -7.37 1.18 17.34
N LYS A 262 -7.34 2.51 17.38
CA LYS A 262 -8.22 3.29 18.26
C LYS A 262 -9.70 3.14 17.89
N GLU A 263 -10.01 2.97 16.60
CA GLU A 263 -11.38 2.76 16.13
C GLU A 263 -11.88 1.34 16.39
N ARG A 264 -11.01 0.33 16.29
CA ARG A 264 -11.37 -1.09 16.43
C ARG A 264 -11.35 -1.60 17.86
N LEU A 265 -10.44 -1.10 18.70
CA LEU A 265 -10.24 -1.57 20.07
C LEU A 265 -11.13 -0.82 21.06
N THR A 266 -11.48 -1.49 22.16
CA THR A 266 -12.08 -0.81 23.32
C THR A 266 -11.08 0.15 23.98
N GLU A 267 -11.57 1.10 24.78
CA GLU A 267 -10.71 2.06 25.49
C GLU A 267 -9.64 1.37 26.36
N GLU A 268 -9.99 0.28 27.06
CA GLU A 268 -9.04 -0.47 27.90
C GLU A 268 -8.01 -1.22 27.04
N GLN A 269 -8.44 -1.89 25.97
CA GLN A 269 -7.52 -2.57 25.05
C GLN A 269 -6.55 -1.58 24.40
N TYR A 270 -7.03 -0.41 23.96
CA TYR A 270 -6.18 0.63 23.40
C TYR A 270 -5.20 1.20 24.44
N TYR A 271 -5.70 1.50 25.65
CA TYR A 271 -4.88 1.99 26.76
C TYR A 271 -3.75 1.00 27.10
N VAL A 272 -4.08 -0.28 27.23
CA VAL A 272 -3.10 -1.33 27.52
C VAL A 272 -2.11 -1.48 26.35
N THR A 273 -2.61 -1.74 25.14
CA THR A 273 -1.76 -2.17 24.02
C THR A 273 -0.99 -1.05 23.34
N ARG A 274 -1.53 0.18 23.28
CA ARG A 274 -0.92 1.32 22.57
C ARG A 274 -0.35 2.39 23.49
N GLN A 275 -0.79 2.46 24.75
CA GLN A 275 -0.30 3.44 25.74
C GLN A 275 0.49 2.79 26.87
N SER A 276 0.84 1.50 26.74
CA SER A 276 1.56 0.71 27.74
C SER A 276 0.89 0.76 29.12
N GLY A 277 -0.45 0.78 29.13
CA GLY A 277 -1.27 0.67 30.33
C GLY A 277 -1.22 -0.73 30.94
N THR A 278 -1.68 -0.86 32.18
CA THR A 278 -1.81 -2.15 32.86
C THR A 278 -3.20 -2.27 33.45
N GLU A 279 -3.87 -3.39 33.20
CA GLU A 279 -5.16 -3.72 33.82
C GLU A 279 -5.01 -3.82 35.34
N ARG A 280 -6.12 -3.73 36.08
CA ARG A 280 -6.09 -4.03 37.51
C ARG A 280 -6.03 -5.55 37.74
N ALA A 281 -5.34 -5.95 38.81
CA ALA A 281 -5.31 -7.35 39.19
C ALA A 281 -6.74 -7.88 39.45
N PHE A 282 -7.00 -9.12 39.04
CA PHE A 282 -8.26 -9.85 39.23
C PHE A 282 -9.47 -9.24 38.51
N THR A 283 -9.27 -8.39 37.49
CA THR A 283 -10.37 -7.81 36.71
C THR A 283 -10.41 -8.27 35.25
N GLY A 284 -9.27 -8.62 34.65
CA GLY A 284 -9.18 -8.97 33.23
C GLY A 284 -9.79 -10.34 32.91
N ILE A 285 -10.54 -10.45 31.81
CA ILE A 285 -11.36 -11.63 31.49
C ILE A 285 -10.62 -12.98 31.42
N TYR A 286 -9.29 -13.00 31.31
CA TYR A 286 -8.50 -14.23 31.18
C TYR A 286 -7.65 -14.56 32.40
N TRP A 287 -7.76 -13.81 33.52
CA TRP A 287 -6.94 -14.09 34.70
C TRP A 287 -7.21 -15.50 35.25
N ASP A 288 -8.47 -15.94 35.31
CA ASP A 288 -8.91 -17.25 35.78
C ASP A 288 -9.34 -18.24 34.68
N GLU A 289 -9.08 -17.91 33.40
CA GLU A 289 -9.38 -18.78 32.26
C GLU A 289 -8.62 -20.12 32.33
N LYS A 290 -9.31 -21.23 32.03
CA LYS A 290 -8.79 -22.60 32.13
C LYS A 290 -9.17 -23.49 30.95
N ARG A 291 -9.96 -23.00 30.01
CA ARG A 291 -10.32 -23.74 28.80
C ARG A 291 -9.09 -23.97 27.94
N THR A 292 -9.11 -25.05 27.17
CA THR A 292 -8.07 -25.37 26.19
C THR A 292 -8.20 -24.47 24.99
N GLY A 293 -7.13 -23.81 24.61
CA GLY A 293 -7.15 -22.89 23.47
C GLY A 293 -5.87 -22.08 23.31
N ASP A 294 -5.95 -21.15 22.37
CA ASP A 294 -4.84 -20.31 21.92
C ASP A 294 -5.10 -18.85 22.26
N TYR A 295 -4.03 -18.11 22.55
CA TYR A 295 -4.06 -16.68 22.90
C TYR A 295 -3.34 -15.88 21.83
N PHE A 296 -4.10 -15.04 21.13
CA PHE A 296 -3.64 -14.18 20.06
C PHE A 296 -3.51 -12.74 20.52
N CYS A 297 -2.63 -11.96 19.89
CA CYS A 297 -2.56 -10.52 20.09
C CYS A 297 -3.86 -9.86 19.62
N ILE A 298 -4.54 -9.10 20.47
CA ILE A 298 -5.80 -8.41 20.09
C ILE A 298 -5.59 -7.39 18.95
N CYS A 299 -4.39 -6.82 18.84
CA CYS A 299 -4.04 -5.86 17.80
C CYS A 299 -3.86 -6.54 16.44
N CYS A 300 -3.02 -7.56 16.30
CA CYS A 300 -2.69 -8.10 14.98
C CYS A 300 -3.17 -9.54 14.72
N GLY A 301 -3.78 -10.19 15.70
CA GLY A 301 -4.22 -11.59 15.61
C GLY A 301 -3.08 -12.60 15.60
N HIS A 302 -1.84 -12.19 15.91
CA HIS A 302 -0.69 -13.09 15.91
C HIS A 302 -0.72 -14.01 17.14
N LEU A 303 -0.44 -15.31 16.97
CA LEU A 303 -0.43 -16.29 18.06
C LEU A 303 0.71 -16.01 19.04
N LEU A 304 0.42 -15.90 20.33
CA LEU A 304 1.41 -15.56 21.37
C LEU A 304 1.62 -16.69 22.37
N PHE A 305 0.54 -17.31 22.85
CA PHE A 305 0.57 -18.34 23.88
C PHE A 305 -0.50 -19.40 23.61
N ASN A 306 -0.40 -20.54 24.29
CA ASN A 306 -1.49 -21.51 24.37
C ASN A 306 -1.79 -21.86 25.84
N SER A 307 -2.91 -22.55 26.05
CA SER A 307 -3.39 -22.94 27.38
C SER A 307 -2.41 -23.82 28.18
N ASP A 308 -1.60 -24.67 27.53
CA ASP A 308 -0.57 -25.50 28.20
C ASP A 308 0.56 -24.65 28.82
N MET A 309 0.77 -23.45 28.28
CA MET A 309 1.74 -22.49 28.80
C MET A 309 1.21 -21.72 30.01
N LYS A 310 -0.11 -21.68 30.20
CA LYS A 310 -0.75 -20.90 31.27
C LYS A 310 -0.65 -21.62 32.61
N PHE A 311 -0.38 -20.86 33.67
CA PHE A 311 -0.38 -21.38 35.04
C PHE A 311 -0.93 -20.36 36.04
N ASP A 312 -1.39 -20.82 37.20
CA ASP A 312 -1.84 -19.95 38.27
C ASP A 312 -0.65 -19.45 39.10
N SER A 313 -0.34 -18.16 38.98
CA SER A 313 0.71 -17.49 39.75
C SER A 313 0.17 -16.77 40.98
N GLY A 314 -1.16 -16.66 41.14
CA GLY A 314 -1.81 -15.83 42.15
C GLY A 314 -1.65 -14.32 41.97
N CYS A 315 -1.07 -13.83 40.86
CA CYS A 315 -0.82 -12.40 40.66
C CYS A 315 -2.07 -11.60 40.27
N GLY A 316 -3.11 -12.27 39.76
CA GLY A 316 -4.35 -11.63 39.28
C GLY A 316 -4.34 -11.22 37.81
N TRP A 317 -3.33 -11.64 37.04
CA TRP A 317 -3.28 -11.52 35.58
C TRP A 317 -2.97 -12.88 34.95
N PRO A 318 -3.37 -13.14 33.68
CA PRO A 318 -2.95 -14.35 33.00
C PRO A 318 -1.42 -14.46 33.00
N SER A 319 -0.95 -15.62 33.43
CA SER A 319 0.48 -15.89 33.62
C SER A 319 0.89 -17.09 32.80
N PHE A 320 1.94 -16.93 31.99
CA PHE A 320 2.48 -17.99 31.14
C PHE A 320 3.94 -18.28 31.52
N HIS A 321 4.35 -19.55 31.48
CA HIS A 321 5.73 -19.94 31.82
C HIS A 321 6.69 -19.82 30.63
N THR A 322 6.16 -19.89 29.41
CA THR A 322 6.86 -19.77 28.13
C THR A 322 5.95 -19.12 27.09
N GLU A 323 6.52 -18.72 25.96
CA GLU A 323 5.82 -18.21 24.77
C GLU A 323 5.69 -19.30 23.69
N HIS A 324 4.75 -19.11 22.76
CA HIS A 324 4.68 -19.96 21.57
C HIS A 324 5.98 -19.82 20.74
N PRO A 325 6.53 -20.91 20.13
CA PRO A 325 7.78 -20.82 19.36
C PRO A 325 7.77 -19.76 18.26
N ASP A 326 6.61 -19.52 17.67
CA ASP A 326 6.40 -18.50 16.62
C ASP A 326 5.87 -17.16 17.16
N ALA A 327 5.83 -16.96 18.48
CA ALA A 327 5.20 -15.78 19.09
C ALA A 327 5.89 -14.48 18.70
N GLY A 328 7.23 -14.47 18.60
CA GLY A 328 8.00 -13.26 18.35
C GLY A 328 7.69 -12.19 19.40
N ILE A 329 8.04 -12.43 20.65
CA ILE A 329 7.86 -11.45 21.73
C ILE A 329 9.16 -10.68 21.94
N ARG A 330 9.10 -9.35 21.82
CA ARG A 330 10.24 -8.46 22.03
C ARG A 330 10.33 -8.08 23.51
N HIS A 331 11.54 -8.15 24.05
CA HIS A 331 11.85 -7.76 25.44
C HIS A 331 12.49 -6.37 25.46
N ILE A 332 11.90 -5.46 26.23
CA ILE A 332 12.34 -4.06 26.31
C ILE A 332 12.59 -3.70 27.77
N ASP A 333 13.73 -3.09 28.07
CA ASP A 333 13.99 -2.58 29.41
C ASP A 333 13.04 -1.42 29.74
N ASP A 334 12.27 -1.60 30.81
CA ASP A 334 11.32 -0.62 31.33
C ASP A 334 11.85 -0.06 32.66
N TYR A 335 12.20 1.23 32.65
CA TYR A 335 12.67 2.00 33.81
C TYR A 335 11.60 2.93 34.40
N THR A 336 10.35 2.82 33.94
CA THR A 336 9.25 3.66 34.40
C THR A 336 8.95 3.43 35.88
N HIS A 337 8.36 4.43 36.54
CA HIS A 337 8.03 4.37 37.98
C HIS A 337 9.22 4.09 38.92
N GLY A 338 10.46 4.26 38.44
CA GLY A 338 11.67 4.05 39.25
C GLY A 338 12.01 2.58 39.52
N MET A 339 11.44 1.65 38.74
CA MET A 339 11.71 0.21 38.82
C MET A 339 12.40 -0.26 37.54
N HIS A 340 13.24 -1.29 37.60
CA HIS A 340 13.71 -2.00 36.41
C HIS A 340 12.84 -3.23 36.20
N ARG A 341 12.08 -3.24 35.11
CA ARG A 341 11.27 -4.36 34.64
C ARG A 341 11.64 -4.66 33.19
N THR A 342 11.20 -5.81 32.69
CA THR A 342 11.31 -6.13 31.27
C THR A 342 9.88 -6.16 30.71
N GLU A 343 9.56 -5.16 29.89
CA GLU A 343 8.33 -5.11 29.11
C GLU A 343 8.37 -6.17 28.02
N VAL A 344 7.23 -6.80 27.77
CA VAL A 344 7.03 -7.71 26.64
C VAL A 344 6.05 -7.10 25.64
N GLN A 345 6.49 -6.99 24.38
CA GLN A 345 5.69 -6.46 23.27
C GLN A 345 5.55 -7.49 22.15
N CYS A 346 4.42 -7.47 21.44
CA CYS A 346 4.28 -8.24 20.21
C CYS A 346 5.21 -7.66 19.13
N GLU A 347 6.11 -8.47 18.56
CA GLU A 347 7.06 -8.00 17.54
C GLU A 347 6.36 -7.55 16.23
N LYS A 348 5.18 -8.08 15.93
CA LYS A 348 4.43 -7.78 14.69
C LYS A 348 3.78 -6.40 14.67
N CYS A 349 3.37 -5.88 15.82
CA CYS A 349 2.58 -4.65 15.89
C CYS A 349 3.01 -3.69 17.00
N ASP A 350 4.07 -4.02 17.75
CA ASP A 350 4.57 -3.27 18.91
C ASP A 350 3.51 -3.09 20.02
N ALA A 351 2.51 -3.97 20.08
CA ALA A 351 1.50 -3.92 21.14
C ALA A 351 2.13 -4.30 22.50
N HIS A 352 1.93 -3.46 23.50
CA HIS A 352 2.25 -3.80 24.88
C HIS A 352 1.38 -4.97 25.36
N LEU A 353 2.03 -6.04 25.80
CA LEU A 353 1.35 -7.23 26.33
C LEU A 353 1.38 -7.23 27.85
N GLY A 354 2.52 -6.88 28.45
CA GLY A 354 2.73 -6.87 29.89
C GLY A 354 4.20 -6.87 30.24
N HIS A 355 4.59 -7.65 31.27
CA HIS A 355 5.98 -7.76 31.73
C HIS A 355 6.38 -9.20 32.01
N ILE A 356 7.68 -9.47 31.91
CA ILE A 356 8.27 -10.76 32.26
C ILE A 356 9.05 -10.68 33.58
N PHE A 357 8.94 -11.73 34.39
CA PHE A 357 9.57 -11.86 35.70
C PHE A 357 10.30 -13.20 35.84
N ASN A 358 11.31 -13.28 36.71
CA ASN A 358 12.12 -14.48 36.95
C ASN A 358 11.63 -15.32 38.15
N ASP A 359 10.33 -15.25 38.46
CA ASP A 359 9.67 -15.91 39.59
C ASP A 359 8.69 -17.02 39.15
N GLY A 360 8.85 -17.53 37.93
CA GLY A 360 8.02 -18.58 37.36
C GLY A 360 8.45 -20.01 37.70
N PRO A 361 7.75 -21.02 37.15
CA PRO A 361 8.04 -22.42 37.42
C PRO A 361 9.42 -22.85 36.89
N ARG A 362 10.28 -23.35 37.79
CA ARG A 362 11.67 -23.74 37.45
C ARG A 362 11.77 -24.80 36.36
N GLN A 363 10.79 -25.71 36.28
CA GLN A 363 10.78 -26.80 35.30
C GLN A 363 10.65 -26.31 33.85
N PHE A 364 10.21 -25.05 33.64
CA PHE A 364 10.05 -24.42 32.33
C PHE A 364 11.02 -23.25 32.12
N GLY A 365 12.09 -23.17 32.90
CA GLY A 365 13.10 -22.10 32.79
C GLY A 365 12.96 -20.98 33.83
N GLY A 366 11.90 -20.97 34.63
CA GLY A 366 11.74 -20.05 35.76
C GLY A 366 11.23 -18.64 35.40
N GLN A 367 10.81 -18.43 34.15
CA GLN A 367 10.20 -17.17 33.72
C GLN A 367 8.67 -17.19 33.92
N ARG A 368 8.12 -16.00 34.15
CA ARG A 368 6.68 -15.74 34.22
C ARG A 368 6.35 -14.52 33.36
N TYR A 369 5.64 -14.76 32.28
CA TYR A 369 5.02 -13.74 31.44
C TYR A 369 3.71 -13.33 32.10
N CYS A 370 3.68 -12.14 32.68
CA CYS A 370 2.51 -11.55 33.32
C CYS A 370 1.83 -10.63 32.32
N ILE A 371 0.75 -11.10 31.70
CA ILE A 371 0.16 -10.48 30.51
C ILE A 371 -1.18 -9.85 30.85
N ASN A 372 -1.54 -8.76 30.19
CA ASN A 372 -2.87 -8.16 30.30
C ASN A 372 -3.86 -8.96 29.45
N SER A 373 -5.01 -9.32 30.01
CA SER A 373 -6.14 -9.93 29.29
C SER A 373 -6.59 -9.04 28.13
N ALA A 374 -6.67 -7.73 28.34
CA ALA A 374 -6.98 -6.74 27.30
C ALA A 374 -5.97 -6.67 26.15
N SER A 375 -4.82 -7.34 26.24
CA SER A 375 -3.88 -7.49 25.12
C SER A 375 -4.09 -8.78 24.31
N LEU A 376 -4.96 -9.66 24.80
CA LEU A 376 -5.17 -11.01 24.27
C LEU A 376 -6.58 -11.18 23.67
N GLN A 377 -6.67 -12.06 22.69
CA GLN A 377 -7.90 -12.67 22.21
C GLN A 377 -7.75 -14.18 22.40
N PHE A 378 -8.64 -14.80 23.16
CA PHE A 378 -8.65 -16.25 23.34
C PHE A 378 -9.57 -16.91 22.30
N GLU A 379 -9.08 -17.97 21.66
CA GLU A 379 -9.89 -18.86 20.84
C GLU A 379 -9.85 -20.26 21.44
N GLU A 380 -11.02 -20.78 21.78
CA GLU A 380 -11.17 -22.13 22.33
C GLU A 380 -10.96 -23.16 21.21
N LEU A 381 -10.16 -24.18 21.49
CA LEU A 381 -10.01 -25.32 20.60
C LEU A 381 -11.16 -26.29 20.91
N GLU A 382 -12.14 -26.38 20.01
CA GLU A 382 -13.18 -27.40 20.09
C GLU A 382 -12.55 -28.79 19.84
N GLU A 383 -12.82 -29.75 20.75
CA GLU A 383 -12.35 -31.14 20.66
C GLU A 383 -12.97 -31.94 19.51
#